data_AF-A0A2D6SWE8-F1
#
_entry.id   AF-A0A2D6SWE8-F1
#
_cell.length_a   1.000
_cell.length_b   1.000
_cell.length_c   1.000
_cell.angle_alpha   90.00
_cell.angle_beta   90.00
_cell.angle_gamma   90.00
#
_symmetry.space_group_name_H-M   'P 1'
#
loop_
_entity.id
_entity.type
_entity.pdbx_description
1 polymer ?
#
loop_
_entity_poly.entity_id
_entity_poly.type
_entity_poly.pdbx_seq_one_letter_code
_entity_poly.pdbx_strand_id
1 'polypeptide(L)'
;MRAESLSSPELAEFYSEIVVGGDVEMEPMLQLVRSLSTKPYADSVAVGTSHHDLVIGSLDSDSVSISFWPHMNVFQVRVFDALSHCHETHKCRFDEAESLVESLLLRLSMTRRS
;
A
#
# COMPACT_ATOMS: atom_id res chain seq x y z
N MET A 1 -6.39 11.32 -7.41
CA MET A 1 -5.02 11.85 -7.50
C MET A 1 -4.17 10.86 -8.28
N ARG A 2 -3.16 11.30 -9.06
CA ARG A 2 -2.21 10.40 -9.73
C ARG A 2 -0.83 10.61 -9.10
N ALA A 3 -0.52 9.87 -8.04
CA ALA A 3 0.86 9.63 -7.65
C ALA A 3 1.44 8.59 -8.61
N GLU A 4 2.65 8.79 -9.10
CA GLU A 4 3.26 7.89 -10.09
C GLU A 4 4.06 6.78 -9.42
N SER A 5 4.58 7.02 -8.21
CA SER A 5 5.37 6.06 -7.44
C SER A 5 5.20 6.23 -5.93
N LEU A 6 5.72 5.30 -5.12
CA LEU A 6 5.64 5.43 -3.66
C LEU A 6 6.42 6.64 -3.11
N SER A 7 7.46 7.08 -3.81
CA SER A 7 8.27 8.25 -3.41
C SER A 7 7.62 9.58 -3.81
N SER A 8 6.54 9.53 -4.61
CA SER A 8 5.78 10.72 -5.02
C SER A 8 5.27 11.46 -3.77
N PRO A 9 5.68 12.73 -3.54
CA PRO A 9 5.29 13.49 -2.35
C PRO A 9 3.77 13.67 -2.25
N GLU A 10 3.07 13.70 -3.39
CA GLU A 10 1.62 13.82 -3.49
C GLU A 10 0.90 12.71 -2.71
N LEU A 11 1.52 11.52 -2.58
CA LEU A 11 0.93 10.41 -1.84
C LEU A 11 0.90 10.69 -0.33
N ALA A 12 2.01 11.16 0.24
CA ALA A 12 2.07 11.51 1.66
C ALA A 12 1.20 12.75 1.96
N GLU A 13 1.15 13.71 1.03
CA GLU A 13 0.28 14.88 1.13
C GLU A 13 -1.19 14.48 1.16
N PHE A 14 -1.63 13.56 0.28
CA PHE A 14 -3.00 13.04 0.27
C PHE A 14 -3.45 12.48 1.62
N TYR A 15 -2.65 11.60 2.23
CA TYR A 15 -2.99 11.04 3.53
C TYR A 15 -2.87 12.08 4.65
N SER A 16 -1.97 13.05 4.53
CA SER A 16 -1.87 14.18 5.45
C SER A 16 -3.12 15.06 5.41
N GLU A 17 -3.68 15.33 4.22
CA GLU A 17 -4.92 16.09 4.06
C GLU A 17 -6.12 15.37 4.70
N ILE A 18 -6.18 14.04 4.60
CA ILE A 18 -7.23 13.24 5.25
C ILE A 18 -7.16 13.39 6.78
N VAL A 19 -5.97 13.24 7.36
CA VAL A 19 -5.75 13.35 8.81
C VAL A 19 -6.03 14.77 9.31
N VAL A 20 -5.49 15.79 8.63
CA VAL A 20 -5.71 17.20 8.98
C VAL A 20 -7.16 17.62 8.77
N GLY A 21 -7.86 17.01 7.80
CA GLY A 21 -9.28 17.22 7.51
C GLY A 21 -10.24 16.66 8.57
N GLY A 22 -9.72 15.96 9.59
CA GLY A 22 -10.49 15.50 10.75
C GLY A 22 -10.57 13.99 10.92
N ASP A 23 -10.10 13.20 9.95
CA ASP A 23 -10.02 11.74 10.05
C ASP A 23 -8.69 11.32 10.69
N VAL A 24 -8.51 11.69 11.97
CA VAL A 24 -7.28 11.45 12.73
C VAL A 24 -6.96 9.96 12.90
N GLU A 25 -7.95 9.10 12.74
CA GLU A 25 -7.75 7.66 12.83
C GLU A 25 -6.93 7.12 11.65
N MET A 26 -6.80 7.88 10.56
CA MET A 26 -5.97 7.51 9.40
C MET A 26 -4.47 7.78 9.58
N GLU A 27 -4.04 8.30 10.72
CA GLU A 27 -2.62 8.54 11.04
C GLU A 27 -1.71 7.31 10.83
N PRO A 28 -2.11 6.07 11.20
CA PRO A 28 -1.30 4.88 10.90
C PRO A 28 -1.06 4.66 9.40
N MET A 29 -2.04 4.99 8.55
CA MET A 29 -1.90 4.87 7.11
C MET A 29 -0.90 5.91 6.58
N LEU A 30 -0.97 7.15 7.05
CA LEU A 30 0.02 8.19 6.73
C LEU A 30 1.44 7.78 7.14
N GLN A 31 1.59 7.20 8.34
CA GLN A 31 2.89 6.73 8.83
C GLN A 31 3.44 5.57 7.98
N LEU A 32 2.59 4.60 7.63
CA LEU A 32 2.98 3.48 6.76
C LEU A 32 3.44 4.00 5.39
N VAL A 33 2.67 4.91 4.78
CA VAL A 33 3.02 5.53 3.49
C VAL A 33 4.36 6.23 3.57
N ARG A 34 4.57 7.10 4.57
CA ARG A 34 5.86 7.80 4.76
C ARG A 34 7.03 6.82 4.92
N SER A 35 6.84 5.72 5.64
CA SER A 35 7.88 4.70 5.79
C SER A 35 8.19 4.05 4.44
N LEU A 36 7.16 3.59 3.72
CA LEU A 36 7.30 2.95 2.41
C LEU A 36 7.91 3.89 1.34
N SER A 37 7.60 5.19 1.39
CA SER A 37 8.16 6.21 0.49
C SER A 37 9.67 6.38 0.60
N THR A 38 10.28 5.98 1.72
CA THR A 38 11.73 6.11 1.95
C THR A 38 12.51 4.88 1.49
N LYS A 39 11.82 3.84 1.00
CA LYS A 39 12.43 2.56 0.67
C LYS A 39 13.20 2.61 -0.65
N PRO A 40 14.26 1.80 -0.82
CA PRO A 40 15.05 1.78 -2.06
C PRO A 40 14.26 1.46 -3.32
N TYR A 41 13.13 0.75 -3.20
CA TYR A 41 12.26 0.39 -4.32
C TYR A 41 11.16 1.43 -4.59
N ALA A 42 11.03 2.47 -3.77
CA ALA A 42 9.87 3.37 -3.79
C ALA A 42 9.68 4.08 -5.14
N ASP A 43 10.76 4.49 -5.78
CA ASP A 43 10.75 5.12 -7.11
C ASP A 43 10.37 4.15 -8.24
N SER A 44 10.49 2.83 -8.00
CA SER A 44 10.36 1.80 -9.04
C SER A 44 9.00 1.12 -9.08
N VAL A 45 8.13 1.41 -8.12
CA VAL A 45 6.81 0.80 -8.03
C VAL A 45 5.73 1.82 -8.31
N ALA A 46 4.87 1.51 -9.28
CA ALA A 46 3.70 2.33 -9.58
C ALA A 46 2.72 2.28 -8.40
N VAL A 47 2.01 3.38 -8.17
CA VAL A 47 0.99 3.45 -7.11
C VAL A 47 -0.28 4.13 -7.59
N GLY A 48 -1.34 3.94 -6.82
CA GLY A 48 -2.58 4.69 -6.93
C GLY A 48 -3.27 4.77 -5.58
N THR A 49 -4.23 5.68 -5.49
CA THR A 49 -5.13 5.80 -4.34
C THR A 49 -6.55 5.54 -4.79
N SER A 50 -7.29 4.67 -4.10
CA SER A 50 -8.72 4.43 -4.34
C SER A 50 -9.49 4.66 -3.04
N HIS A 51 -10.30 5.72 -2.99
CA HIS A 51 -10.89 6.22 -1.73
C HIS A 51 -9.80 6.51 -0.68
N HIS A 52 -9.60 5.62 0.29
CA HIS A 52 -8.56 5.72 1.32
C HIS A 52 -7.52 4.60 1.23
N ASP A 53 -7.64 3.73 0.23
CA ASP A 53 -6.75 2.60 0.04
C ASP A 53 -5.51 3.01 -0.76
N LEU A 54 -4.36 2.51 -0.33
CA LEU A 54 -3.13 2.56 -1.11
C LEU A 54 -3.08 1.33 -2.01
N VAL A 55 -2.89 1.52 -3.31
CA VAL A 55 -2.69 0.45 -4.27
C VAL A 55 -1.27 0.57 -4.81
N ILE A 56 -0.49 -0.50 -4.71
CA ILE A 56 0.85 -0.61 -5.30
C ILE A 56 0.76 -1.59 -6.48
N GLY A 57 1.22 -1.17 -7.65
CA GLY A 57 1.00 -1.88 -8.93
C GLY A 57 -0.20 -1.33 -9.71
N SER A 58 -0.67 -2.12 -10.68
CA SER A 58 -1.87 -1.80 -11.48
C SER A 58 -2.94 -2.88 -11.30
N LEU A 59 -4.21 -2.49 -11.36
CA LEU A 59 -5.37 -3.40 -11.28
C LEU A 59 -5.40 -4.43 -12.42
N ASP A 60 -4.85 -4.08 -13.58
CA ASP A 60 -4.75 -4.97 -14.74
C ASP A 60 -3.53 -5.91 -14.66
N SER A 61 -2.78 -5.85 -13.56
CA SER A 61 -1.57 -6.62 -13.31
C SER A 61 -1.49 -7.06 -11.85
N ASP A 62 -0.33 -7.55 -11.42
CA ASP A 62 -0.12 -7.81 -10.00
C ASP A 62 -0.26 -6.51 -9.19
N SER A 63 -0.98 -6.59 -8.09
CA SER A 63 -1.17 -5.45 -7.19
C SER A 63 -1.25 -5.86 -5.73
N VAL A 64 -0.86 -4.91 -4.87
CA VAL A 64 -1.04 -4.97 -3.43
C VAL A 64 -1.90 -3.78 -3.03
N SER A 65 -3.10 -4.06 -2.53
CA SER A 65 -4.01 -3.03 -2.00
C SER A 65 -3.96 -3.05 -0.47
N ILE A 66 -3.86 -1.89 0.14
CA ILE A 66 -3.71 -1.70 1.58
C ILE A 66 -4.83 -0.78 2.05
N SER A 67 -5.60 -1.25 3.02
CA SER A 67 -6.66 -0.49 3.69
C SER A 67 -6.37 -0.47 5.19
N PHE A 68 -6.59 0.66 5.85
CA PHE A 68 -6.60 0.72 7.32
C PHE A 68 -8.03 0.64 7.83
N TRP A 69 -8.28 -0.18 8.87
CA TRP A 69 -9.59 -0.34 9.50
C TRP A 69 -9.55 0.24 10.91
N PRO A 70 -9.89 1.54 11.09
CA PRO A 70 -9.78 2.26 12.37
C PRO A 70 -10.39 1.53 13.57
N HIS A 71 -11.64 1.10 13.41
CA HIS A 71 -12.43 0.41 14.44
C HIS A 71 -11.80 -0.90 14.97
N MET A 72 -10.91 -1.53 14.20
CA MET A 72 -10.18 -2.74 14.61
C MET A 72 -8.69 -2.48 14.84
N ASN A 73 -8.19 -1.29 14.51
CA ASN A 73 -6.77 -0.93 14.51
C ASN A 73 -5.88 -1.95 13.78
N VAL A 74 -6.30 -2.35 12.56
CA VAL A 74 -5.57 -3.30 11.70
C VAL A 74 -5.50 -2.81 10.27
N PHE A 75 -4.44 -3.23 9.58
CA PHE A 75 -4.34 -3.13 8.13
C PHE A 75 -4.91 -4.38 7.49
N GLN A 76 -5.67 -4.19 6.42
CA GLN A 76 -6.03 -5.24 5.49
C GLN A 76 -5.15 -5.08 4.24
N VAL A 77 -4.30 -6.07 3.98
CA VAL A 77 -3.45 -6.12 2.79
C VAL A 77 -3.98 -7.20 1.86
N ARG A 78 -4.41 -6.81 0.67
CA ARG A 78 -4.93 -7.71 -0.36
C ARG A 78 -3.91 -7.82 -1.48
N VAL A 79 -3.68 -9.04 -1.95
CA VAL A 79 -2.80 -9.31 -3.08
C VAL A 79 -3.63 -9.83 -4.21
N PHE A 80 -3.43 -9.27 -5.39
CA PHE A 80 -3.89 -9.82 -6.64
C PHE A 80 -2.66 -10.21 -7.46
N ASP A 81 -2.56 -11.50 -7.79
CA ASP A 81 -1.55 -12.03 -8.70
C ASP A 81 -2.26 -12.36 -10.01
N ALA A 82 -1.91 -11.63 -11.07
CA ALA A 82 -2.60 -11.72 -12.36
C ALA A 82 -2.26 -13.02 -13.11
N LEU A 83 -1.08 -13.60 -12.87
CA LEU A 83 -0.62 -14.83 -13.52
C LEU A 83 -1.36 -16.06 -12.98
N SER A 84 -1.54 -16.10 -11.65
CA SER A 84 -2.19 -17.21 -10.96
C SER A 84 -3.68 -16.98 -10.70
N HIS A 85 -4.20 -15.79 -11.02
CA HIS A 85 -5.54 -15.33 -10.63
C HIS A 85 -5.81 -15.52 -9.13
N CYS A 86 -4.76 -15.44 -8.31
CA CYS A 86 -4.85 -15.65 -6.88
C CYS A 86 -5.20 -14.35 -6.17
N HIS A 87 -6.18 -14.44 -5.27
CA HIS A 87 -6.55 -13.37 -4.36
C HIS A 87 -6.27 -13.80 -2.92
N GLU A 88 -5.34 -13.11 -2.28
CA GLU A 88 -5.05 -13.32 -0.87
C GLU A 88 -5.43 -12.08 -0.06
N THR A 89 -5.84 -12.29 1.19
CA THR A 89 -6.14 -11.22 2.13
C THR A 89 -5.45 -11.51 3.45
N HIS A 90 -4.65 -10.56 3.89
CA HIS A 90 -3.92 -10.59 5.13
C HIS A 90 -4.42 -9.47 6.03
N LYS A 91 -4.54 -9.75 7.33
CA LYS A 91 -4.81 -8.73 8.34
C LYS A 91 -3.63 -8.67 9.29
N CYS A 92 -3.10 -7.48 9.53
CA CYS A 92 -1.91 -7.30 10.35
C CYS A 92 -1.99 -6.01 11.15
N ARG A 93 -1.14 -5.90 12.18
CA ARG A 93 -1.00 -4.66 12.94
C ARG A 93 -0.04 -3.70 12.26
N PHE A 94 0.00 -2.47 12.73
CA PHE A 94 0.86 -1.42 12.17
C PHE A 94 2.35 -1.80 12.15
N ASP A 95 2.85 -2.42 13.22
CA ASP A 95 4.24 -2.87 13.37
C ASP A 95 4.64 -4.00 12.41
N GLU A 96 3.66 -4.71 11.84
CA GLU A 96 3.86 -5.81 10.90
C GLU A 96 3.60 -5.41 9.44
N ALA A 97 2.82 -4.34 9.23
CA ALA A 97 2.28 -3.97 7.93
C ALA A 97 3.37 -3.69 6.88
N GLU A 98 4.42 -2.97 7.28
CA GLU A 98 5.53 -2.63 6.41
C GLU A 98 6.26 -3.88 5.91
N SER A 99 6.69 -4.76 6.81
CA SER A 99 7.39 -5.99 6.45
C SER A 99 6.53 -6.95 5.64
N LEU A 100 5.22 -7.01 5.92
CA LEU A 100 4.29 -7.80 5.14
C LEU A 100 4.20 -7.28 3.70
N VAL A 101 4.01 -5.97 3.51
CA VAL A 101 3.95 -5.34 2.19
C VAL A 101 5.24 -5.58 1.41
N GLU A 102 6.40 -5.37 2.03
CA GLU A 102 7.71 -5.65 1.41
C GLU A 102 7.85 -7.11 0.95
N SER A 103 7.48 -8.06 1.82
CA SER A 103 7.53 -9.49 1.49
C SER A 103 6.61 -9.84 0.32
N LEU A 104 5.43 -9.22 0.26
CA LEU A 104 4.46 -9.47 -0.80
C LEU A 104 4.93 -8.87 -2.14
N LEU A 105 5.48 -7.66 -2.13
CA LEU A 105 6.06 -7.04 -3.32
C LEU A 105 7.25 -7.87 -3.85
N LEU A 106 8.12 -8.36 -2.96
CA LEU A 106 9.23 -9.23 -3.35
C LEU A 106 8.71 -10.51 -3.99
N ARG A 107 7.69 -11.16 -3.40
CA ARG A 107 7.08 -12.38 -3.96
C ARG A 107 6.56 -12.15 -5.37
N LEU A 108 5.77 -11.10 -5.58
CA LEU A 108 5.23 -10.76 -6.92
C LEU A 108 6.36 -10.50 -7.94
N SER A 109 7.46 -9.88 -7.52
CA SER A 109 8.61 -9.64 -8.39
C SER A 109 9.36 -10.93 -8.80
N MET A 110 9.33 -11.96 -7.95
CA MET A 110 9.99 -13.26 -8.20
C MET A 110 9.16 -14.17 -9.11
N THR A 111 7.82 -14.15 -8.96
CA THR A 111 6.92 -14.96 -9.81
C THR A 111 7.08 -14.63 -11.30
N ARG A 112 7.44 -13.39 -11.66
CA ARG A 112 7.67 -12.95 -13.05
C ARG A 112 8.92 -13.52 -13.73
N ARG A 113 9.83 -14.17 -13.00
CA ARG A 113 11.10 -14.69 -13.54
C ARG A 113 11.10 -16.19 -13.83
N SER A 114 9.96 -16.86 -13.66
CA SER A 114 9.78 -18.30 -13.89
C SER A 114 9.01 -18.54 -15.18
#